data_AF-A0A2V6JR85-F1
#
_entry.id   AF-A0A2V6JR85-F1
#
_cell.length_a   1.000
_cell.length_b   1.000
_cell.length_c   1.000
_cell.angle_alpha   90.00
_cell.angle_beta   90.00
_cell.angle_gamma   90.00
#
_symmetry.space_group_name_H-M   'P 1'
#
loop_
_entity.id
_entity.type
_entity.pdbx_description
1 polymer ?
#
loop_
_entity_poly.entity_id
_entity_poly.type
_entity_poly.pdbx_seq_one_letter_code
_entity_poly.pdbx_strand_id
1 'polypeptide(L)'
;MIRGFKEFGDTSRKALIIGYSDPVKRGQMIGSYYLIRDLIVSAGAILGAYLWKLGPALNFLGAAALGVAGTIFYIRTTRRNRQLGLKDLEKELEMRQNRSN
;
A
#
# COMPACT_ATOMS: atom_id res chain seq x y z
N MET A 1 8.94 17.88 -25.41
CA MET A 1 8.61 16.95 -24.31
C MET A 1 7.19 16.44 -24.51
N ILE A 2 7.05 15.15 -24.82
CA ILE A 2 5.75 14.50 -25.08
C ILE A 2 5.01 14.37 -23.74
N ARG A 3 4.09 15.31 -23.47
CA ARG A 3 3.26 15.33 -22.25
C ARG A 3 2.43 14.05 -22.05
N GLY A 4 2.16 13.31 -23.13
CA GLY A 4 1.39 12.07 -23.10
C GLY A 4 1.96 10.97 -22.20
N PHE A 5 3.29 10.80 -22.13
CA PHE A 5 3.92 9.75 -21.31
C PHE A 5 3.69 9.89 -19.80
N LYS A 6 3.36 11.11 -19.33
CA LYS A 6 3.02 11.36 -17.93
C LYS A 6 1.55 11.05 -17.62
N GLU A 7 0.68 11.05 -18.64
CA GLU A 7 -0.73 10.66 -18.52
C GLU A 7 -0.93 9.15 -18.64
N PHE A 8 0.00 8.44 -19.30
CA PHE A 8 0.11 6.98 -19.29
C PHE A 8 0.40 6.48 -17.87
N GLY A 9 -0.65 6.32 -17.08
CA GLY A 9 -0.60 5.82 -15.70
C GLY A 9 -1.59 6.53 -14.78
N ASP A 10 -1.94 7.79 -15.09
CA ASP A 10 -2.96 8.49 -14.31
C ASP A 10 -4.34 7.86 -14.53
N THR A 11 -4.63 7.46 -15.77
CA THR A 11 -5.83 6.72 -16.16
C THR A 11 -5.88 5.34 -15.50
N SER A 12 -4.77 4.58 -15.53
CA SER A 12 -4.71 3.24 -14.92
C SER A 12 -4.89 3.29 -13.40
N ARG A 13 -4.29 4.28 -12.73
CA ARG A 13 -4.44 4.48 -11.28
C ARG A 13 -5.87 4.83 -10.89
N LYS A 14 -6.51 5.75 -11.61
CA LYS A 14 -7.92 6.11 -11.37
C LYS A 14 -8.87 4.96 -11.70
N ALA A 15 -8.58 4.20 -12.77
CA ALA A 15 -9.34 3.03 -13.16
C ALA A 15 -9.27 1.92 -12.10
N LEU A 16 -8.12 1.71 -11.45
CA LEU A 16 -7.99 0.73 -10.37
C LEU A 16 -8.85 1.08 -9.16
N ILE A 17 -8.85 2.35 -8.75
CA ILE A 17 -9.67 2.84 -7.63
C ILE A 17 -11.17 2.64 -7.94
N ILE A 18 -11.60 2.99 -9.15
CA ILE A 18 -12.99 2.83 -9.59
C ILE A 18 -13.37 1.35 -9.77
N GLY A 19 -12.44 0.54 -10.29
CA GLY A 19 -12.63 -0.89 -10.55
C GLY A 19 -12.77 -1.72 -9.28
N TYR A 20 -12.05 -1.38 -8.21
CA TYR A 20 -12.24 -2.00 -6.89
C TYR A 20 -13.44 -1.45 -6.12
N SER A 21 -14.09 -0.38 -6.61
CA SER A 21 -15.22 0.25 -5.95
C SER A 21 -16.55 -0.36 -6.38
N ASP A 22 -17.29 -0.94 -5.44
CA ASP A 22 -18.68 -1.39 -5.62
C ASP A 22 -19.53 -0.20 -6.14
N PRO A 23 -20.28 -0.37 -7.24
CA PRO A 23 -21.06 0.72 -7.84
C PRO A 23 -22.03 1.39 -6.86
N VAL A 24 -22.54 0.67 -5.85
CA VAL A 24 -23.49 1.21 -4.86
C VAL A 24 -22.81 2.09 -3.81
N LYS A 25 -21.52 1.85 -3.51
CA LYS A 25 -20.76 2.56 -2.46
C LYS A 25 -19.55 3.33 -2.99
N ARG A 26 -19.47 3.53 -4.31
CA ARG A 26 -18.32 4.11 -5.00
C ARG A 26 -17.92 5.49 -4.48
N GLY A 27 -18.90 6.33 -4.10
CA GLY A 27 -18.63 7.62 -3.48
C GLY A 27 -17.88 7.52 -2.15
N GLN A 28 -18.28 6.61 -1.25
CA GLN A 28 -17.60 6.39 0.03
C GLN A 28 -16.22 5.76 -0.15
N MET A 29 -16.07 4.81 -1.07
CA MET A 29 -14.79 4.15 -1.35
C MET A 29 -13.74 5.13 -1.87
N ILE A 30 -14.11 5.95 -2.87
CA ILE A 30 -13.24 6.98 -3.43
C ILE A 30 -12.94 8.05 -2.39
N GLY A 31 -13.95 8.50 -1.63
CA GLY A 31 -13.78 9.47 -0.56
C GLY A 31 -12.81 9.00 0.52
N SER A 32 -12.98 7.77 1.01
CA SER A 32 -12.08 7.16 2.01
C SER A 32 -10.66 7.02 1.49
N TYR A 33 -10.47 6.62 0.22
CA TYR A 33 -9.14 6.52 -0.39
C TYR A 33 -8.40 7.88 -0.36
N TYR A 34 -9.07 8.95 -0.78
CA TYR A 34 -8.47 10.29 -0.78
C TYR A 34 -8.27 10.85 0.63
N LEU A 35 -9.19 10.56 1.56
CA LEU A 35 -9.08 10.97 2.96
C LEU A 35 -7.86 10.32 3.64
N ILE A 36 -7.66 9.01 3.46
CA ILE A 36 -6.49 8.31 3.99
C ILE A 36 -5.20 8.88 3.38
N ARG A 37 -5.20 9.14 2.06
CA ARG A 37 -4.05 9.77 1.40
C ARG A 37 -3.71 11.12 2.02
N ASP A 38 -4.70 12.00 2.14
CA ASP A 38 -4.49 13.36 2.60
C ASP A 38 -4.11 13.41 4.09
N LEU A 39 -4.61 12.46 4.90
CA LEU A 39 -4.18 12.27 6.28
C LEU A 39 -2.70 11.90 6.38
N ILE A 40 -2.23 10.94 5.57
CA ILE A 40 -0.83 10.52 5.54
C ILE A 40 0.06 11.65 5.05
N VAL A 41 -0.34 12.36 3.99
CA VAL A 41 0.43 13.49 3.44
C VAL A 41 0.55 14.63 4.47
N SER A 42 -0.54 14.97 5.14
CA SER A 42 -0.55 16.04 6.15
C SER A 42 0.30 15.67 7.37
N ALA A 43 0.20 14.43 7.85
CA ALA A 43 1.05 13.94 8.95
C ALA A 43 2.54 13.96 8.56
N GLY A 44 2.86 13.53 7.33
CA GLY A 44 4.23 13.60 6.80
C GLY A 44 4.77 15.02 6.71
N ALA A 45 3.93 15.98 6.29
CA ALA A 45 4.30 17.39 6.22
C ALA A 45 4.60 17.98 7.61
N ILE A 46 3.80 17.66 8.63
CA ILE A 46 4.01 18.10 10.01
C ILE A 46 5.30 17.50 10.58
N LEU A 47 5.51 16.19 10.38
CA LEU A 47 6.74 15.51 10.82
C LEU A 47 7.99 16.07 10.13
N GLY A 48 7.93 16.35 8.83
CA GLY A 48 9.01 16.97 8.09
C GLY A 48 9.30 18.41 8.55
N ALA A 49 8.26 19.20 8.84
CA ALA A 49 8.42 20.53 9.41
C ALA A 49 9.07 20.50 10.81
N TYR A 50 8.71 19.50 11.63
CA TYR A 50 9.30 19.30 12.96
C TYR A 50 10.77 18.86 12.86
N LEU A 51 11.13 17.93 11.98
CA LEU A 51 12.52 17.53 11.75
C LEU A 51 13.36 18.66 11.13
N TRP A 52 12.76 19.54 10.33
CA TRP A 52 13.47 20.69 9.76
C TRP A 52 14.01 21.66 10.83
N LYS A 53 13.35 21.76 11.99
CA LYS A 53 13.83 22.54 13.14
C LYS A 53 15.12 21.98 13.76
N LEU A 54 15.37 20.68 13.65
CA LEU A 54 16.55 19.99 14.20
C LEU A 54 17.73 19.98 13.22
N GLY A 55 17.47 20.22 11.93
CA GLY A 55 18.47 20.38 10.89
C GLY A 55 18.10 19.64 9.60
N PRO A 56 18.47 20.18 8.42
CA PRO A 56 18.09 19.61 7.12
C PRO A 56 18.62 18.18 6.89
N ALA A 57 19.74 17.81 7.52
CA ALA A 57 20.29 16.45 7.44
C ALA A 57 19.39 15.39 8.11
N LEU A 58 18.65 15.77 9.17
CA LEU A 58 17.77 14.84 9.88
C LEU A 58 16.55 14.44 9.03
N ASN A 59 16.04 15.34 8.18
CA ASN A 59 14.96 15.01 7.25
C ASN A 59 15.35 13.90 6.27
N PHE A 60 16.57 13.97 5.73
CA PHE A 60 17.07 12.95 4.81
C PHE A 60 17.26 11.61 5.52
N LEU A 61 17.86 11.63 6.71
CA LEU A 61 18.05 10.42 7.51
C LEU A 61 16.72 9.81 7.97
N GLY A 62 15.76 10.65 8.37
CA GLY A 62 14.41 10.25 8.75
C GLY A 62 13.63 9.64 7.59
N ALA A 63 13.69 10.25 6.40
CA ALA A 63 13.09 9.71 5.19
C ALA A 63 13.72 8.36 4.80
N ALA A 64 15.05 8.24 4.89
CA ALA A 64 15.76 7.00 4.63
C ALA A 64 15.37 5.90 5.64
N ALA A 65 15.35 6.22 6.93
CA ALA A 65 14.98 5.27 7.99
C ALA A 65 13.53 4.81 7.84
N LEU A 66 12.58 5.73 7.58
CA LEU A 66 11.18 5.39 7.32
C LEU A 66 11.00 4.54 6.06
N GLY A 67 11.75 4.83 4.99
CA GLY A 67 11.76 4.02 3.77
C GLY A 67 12.27 2.59 4.01
N VAL A 68 13.36 2.44 4.76
CA VAL A 68 13.91 1.13 5.16
C VAL A 68 12.94 0.39 6.07
N ALA A 69 12.37 1.05 7.07
CA ALA A 69 11.38 0.46 7.97
C ALA A 69 10.12 0.00 7.21
N GLY A 70 9.61 0.83 6.30
CA GLY A 70 8.48 0.49 5.43
C GLY A 70 8.78 -0.70 4.51
N THR A 71 9.99 -0.77 3.97
CA THR A 71 10.44 -1.90 3.14
C THR A 71 10.52 -3.20 3.95
N ILE A 72 11.10 -3.17 5.14
CA ILE A 72 11.17 -4.33 6.04
C ILE A 72 9.77 -4.78 6.43
N PHE A 73 8.88 -3.85 6.78
CA PHE A 73 7.50 -4.15 7.11
C PHE A 73 6.76 -4.78 5.92
N TYR A 74 6.90 -4.23 4.73
CA TYR A 74 6.28 -4.76 3.51
C TYR A 74 6.76 -6.17 3.20
N ILE A 75 8.08 -6.43 3.29
CA ILE A 75 8.64 -7.77 3.08
C ILE A 75 8.09 -8.74 4.14
N ARG A 76 8.03 -8.33 5.41
CA ARG A 76 7.54 -9.19 6.49
C ARG A 76 6.05 -9.50 6.37
N THR A 77 5.23 -8.51 6.06
CA THR A 77 3.79 -8.66 5.77
C THR A 77 3.56 -9.54 4.55
N THR A 78 4.27 -9.28 3.45
CA THR A 78 4.13 -10.07 2.21
C THR A 78 4.55 -11.53 2.42
N ARG A 79 5.62 -11.78 3.18
CA ARG A 79 6.04 -13.13 3.56
C ARG A 79 4.99 -13.82 4.43
N ARG A 80 4.38 -13.12 5.39
CA ARG A 80 3.33 -13.67 6.25
C ARG A 80 2.10 -14.08 5.44
N ASN A 81 1.65 -13.21 4.54
CA ASN A 81 0.49 -13.48 3.68
C ASN A 81 0.75 -14.68 2.74
N ARG A 82 1.98 -14.82 2.20
CA ARG A 82 2.34 -15.99 1.38
C ARG A 82 2.35 -17.28 2.18
N GLN A 83 2.91 -17.27 3.40
CA GLN A 83 2.96 -18.48 4.25
C GLN A 83 1.57 -18.94 4.71
N LEU A 84 0.65 -18.02 4.94
CA LEU A 84 -0.75 -18.35 5.24
C LEU A 84 -1.41 -19.07 4.06
N GLY A 85 -1.27 -18.54 2.84
CA GLY A 85 -1.83 -19.18 1.65
C GLY A 85 -1.27 -20.57 1.36
N LEU A 86 0.03 -20.78 1.62
CA LEU A 86 0.67 -22.11 1.47
C LEU A 86 0.10 -23.14 2.44
N LYS A 87 -0.13 -22.76 3.70
CA LYS A 87 -0.71 -23.64 4.73
C LYS A 87 -2.17 -24.00 4.43
N ASP A 88 -2.93 -23.06 3.87
CA ASP A 88 -4.33 -23.32 3.48
C ASP A 88 -4.40 -24.29 2.30
N LEU A 89 -3.50 -24.15 1.31
CA LEU A 89 -3.39 -25.09 0.18
C LEU A 89 -3.01 -26.49 0.62
N GLU A 90 -2.04 -26.63 1.54
CA GLU A 90 -1.60 -27.92 2.08
C GLU A 90 -2.75 -28.61 2.82
N LYS A 91 -3.47 -27.89 3.68
CA LYS A 91 -4.70 -28.39 4.32
C LYS A 91 -5.76 -28.84 3.33
N GLU A 92 -5.98 -28.08 2.25
CA GLU A 92 -6.97 -28.44 1.25
C GLU A 92 -6.59 -29.71 0.49
N LEU A 93 -5.31 -29.89 0.18
CA LEU A 93 -4.79 -31.11 -0.45
C LEU A 93 -4.93 -32.33 0.48
N GLU A 94 -4.59 -32.21 1.76
CA GLU A 94 -4.77 -33.27 2.75
C GLU A 94 -6.25 -33.68 2.89
N MET A 95 -7.16 -32.70 2.95
CA MET A 95 -8.60 -32.98 3.03
C MET A 95 -9.13 -33.68 1.77
N ARG A 96 -8.62 -33.31 0.58
CA ARG A 96 -8.99 -33.98 -0.69
C ARG A 96 -8.44 -35.40 -0.76
N GLN A 97 -7.20 -35.60 -0.31
CA GLN A 97 -6.57 -36.93 -0.28
C GLN A 97 -7.29 -37.86 0.71
N ASN A 98 -7.66 -37.37 1.90
CA ASN A 98 -8.43 -38.13 2.89
C ASN A 98 -9.88 -38.43 2.46
N ARG A 99 -10.46 -37.64 1.55
CA ARG A 99 -11.79 -37.91 0.97
C ARG A 99 -11.75 -38.93 -0.16
N SER A 100 -10.59 -39.13 -0.77
CA SER A 100 -10.38 -40.09 -1.87
C SER A 100 -9.95 -41.48 -1.39
N ASN A 101 -9.62 -41.63 -0.11
CA ASN A 101 -9.30 -42.88 0.58
C ASN A 101 -10.53 -43.37 1.37
#